data_AF-A0A9D6FLX1-F1
#
_entry.id   AF-A0A9D6FLX1-F1
#
_cell.length_a   1.000
_cell.length_b   1.000
_cell.length_c   1.000
_cell.angle_alpha   90.00
_cell.angle_beta   90.00
_cell.angle_gamma   90.00
#
_symmetry.space_group_name_H-M   'P 1'
#
loop_
_entity.id
_entity.type
_entity.pdbx_description
1 polymer ?
#
loop_
_entity_poly.entity_id
_entity_poly.type
_entity_poly.pdbx_seq_one_letter_code
_entity_poly.pdbx_strand_id
1 'polypeptide(L)'
;MRRFLKTTFPSLNGHEPRRYGSCSRCGACCKIVYRCPFLVEKDGLYGCGIYERRPQQCRHYPVESQDIYELESGCTYYFLG
;
A
#
# COMPACT_ATOMS: atom_id res chain seq x y z
N MET A 1 0.92 -13.34 1.65
CA MET A 1 0.17 -13.76 0.44
C MET A 1 -1.25 -13.17 0.34
N ARG A 2 -1.93 -12.83 1.46
CA ARG A 2 -3.28 -12.21 1.50
C ARG A 2 -3.52 -11.14 0.42
N ARG A 3 -2.68 -10.09 0.39
CA ARG A 3 -2.78 -8.97 -0.57
C ARG A 3 -2.75 -9.40 -2.04
N PHE A 4 -1.95 -10.40 -2.38
CA PHE A 4 -1.84 -10.89 -3.75
C PHE A 4 -3.18 -11.48 -4.20
N LEU A 5 -3.77 -12.37 -3.38
CA LEU A 5 -5.06 -12.98 -3.69
C LEU A 5 -6.16 -11.93 -3.87
N LYS A 6 -6.24 -10.96 -2.94
CA LYS A 6 -7.28 -9.92 -2.95
C LYS A 6 -7.16 -8.92 -4.11
N THR A 7 -5.94 -8.60 -4.53
CA THR A 7 -5.71 -7.66 -5.64
C THR A 7 -5.75 -8.31 -7.02
N THR A 8 -5.51 -9.61 -7.12
CA THR A 8 -5.60 -10.38 -8.37
C THR A 8 -7.00 -10.93 -8.61
N PHE A 9 -7.73 -11.31 -7.54
CA PHE A 9 -9.07 -11.88 -7.62
C PHE A 9 -10.07 -11.05 -6.80
N PRO A 10 -10.58 -9.93 -7.35
CA PRO A 10 -11.50 -9.05 -6.63
C PRO A 10 -12.78 -9.72 -6.11
N SER A 11 -13.21 -10.80 -6.77
CA SER A 11 -14.35 -11.62 -6.35
C SER A 11 -14.21 -12.22 -4.94
N LEU A 12 -13.00 -12.26 -4.39
CA LEU A 12 -12.72 -12.80 -3.04
C LEU A 12 -12.73 -11.72 -1.95
N ASN A 13 -12.95 -10.45 -2.29
CA ASN A 13 -12.78 -9.33 -1.35
C ASN A 13 -13.96 -9.11 -0.41
N GLY A 14 -15.06 -9.85 -0.54
CA GLY A 14 -16.24 -9.66 0.30
C GLY A 14 -16.71 -8.20 0.37
N HIS A 15 -17.34 -7.80 1.48
CA HIS A 15 -17.64 -6.41 1.80
C HIS A 15 -16.47 -5.77 2.56
N GLU A 16 -15.37 -5.46 1.87
CA GLU A 16 -14.29 -4.71 2.47
C GLU A 16 -14.62 -3.21 2.59
N PRO A 17 -14.26 -2.57 3.71
CA PRO A 17 -14.46 -1.14 3.89
C PRO A 17 -13.69 -0.36 2.82
N ARG A 18 -14.26 0.76 2.38
CA ARG A 18 -13.59 1.62 1.40
C ARG A 18 -12.34 2.24 2.02
N ARG A 19 -11.25 2.25 1.25
CA ARG A 19 -10.01 2.97 1.57
C ARG A 19 -10.18 4.46 1.28
N TYR A 20 -9.83 5.31 2.23
CA TYR A 20 -9.85 6.77 2.11
C TYR A 20 -8.47 7.38 2.33
N GLY A 21 -8.31 8.64 1.92
CA GLY A 21 -7.04 9.38 2.01
C GLY A 21 -6.18 9.26 0.74
N SER A 22 -4.92 9.68 0.86
CA SER A 22 -3.95 9.70 -0.23
C SER A 22 -2.57 9.25 0.25
N CYS A 23 -1.69 8.91 -0.69
CA CYS A 23 -0.31 8.52 -0.38
C CYS A 23 0.48 9.71 0.21
N SER A 24 0.89 9.62 1.47
CA SER A 24 1.74 10.62 2.16
C SER A 24 3.21 10.58 1.79
N ARG A 25 3.63 9.69 0.88
CA ARG A 25 5.04 9.47 0.54
C ARG A 25 5.90 9.05 1.75
N CYS A 26 5.30 8.34 2.71
CA CYS A 26 6.00 7.81 3.90
C CYS A 26 6.92 6.61 3.62
N GLY A 27 6.75 5.95 2.48
CA GLY A 27 7.58 4.80 2.07
C GLY A 27 7.31 3.50 2.83
N ALA A 28 6.41 3.50 3.83
CA ALA A 28 6.17 2.35 4.70
C ALA A 28 5.74 1.09 3.92
N CYS A 29 4.78 1.22 2.98
CA CYS A 29 4.34 0.10 2.13
C CYS A 29 5.44 -0.44 1.19
N CYS A 30 6.45 0.38 0.85
CA CYS A 30 7.58 -0.02 0.02
C CYS A 30 8.71 -0.68 0.82
N LYS A 31 8.61 -0.71 2.15
CA LYS A 31 9.60 -1.29 3.07
C LYS A 31 9.08 -2.51 3.83
N ILE A 32 7.79 -2.84 3.69
CA ILE A 32 7.08 -3.77 4.59
C ILE A 32 7.55 -5.23 4.55
N VAL A 33 7.95 -5.75 3.37
CA VAL A 33 8.51 -7.13 3.26
C VAL A 33 10.02 -7.08 3.11
N TYR A 34 10.48 -6.16 2.27
CA TYR A 34 11.89 -5.84 2.03
C TYR A 34 11.94 -4.41 1.48
N ARG A 35 13.13 -3.80 1.43
CA ARG A 35 13.29 -2.49 0.78
C ARG A 35 13.12 -2.64 -0.72
N CYS A 36 12.00 -2.14 -1.25
CA CYS A 36 11.68 -2.17 -2.68
C CYS A 36 12.83 -1.60 -3.53
N PRO A 37 13.30 -2.28 -4.59
CA PRO A 37 14.40 -1.82 -5.43
C PRO A 37 14.06 -0.56 -6.24
N PHE A 38 12.77 -0.27 -6.42
CA PHE A 38 12.30 0.93 -7.12
C PHE A 38 11.96 2.08 -6.16
N LEU A 39 12.25 1.95 -4.86
CA LEU A 39 12.05 3.02 -3.89
C LEU A 39 13.08 4.13 -4.13
N VAL A 40 12.57 5.33 -4.41
CA VAL A 40 13.37 6.54 -4.54
C VAL A 40 13.17 7.39 -3.29
N GLU A 41 14.24 8.00 -2.79
CA GLU A 41 14.20 8.90 -1.64
C GLU A 41 14.77 10.25 -2.07
N LYS A 42 14.02 11.33 -1.84
CA LYS A 42 14.42 12.70 -2.15
C LYS A 42 13.84 13.64 -1.11
N ASP A 43 14.70 14.45 -0.47
CA ASP A 43 14.31 15.46 0.51
C ASP A 43 13.44 14.90 1.66
N GLY A 44 13.77 13.69 2.14
CA GLY A 44 13.03 12.99 3.20
C GLY A 44 11.67 12.41 2.76
N LEU A 45 11.29 12.55 1.49
CA LEU A 45 10.07 11.98 0.91
C LEU A 45 10.39 10.78 0.03
N TYR A 46 9.51 9.78 0.09
CA TYR A 46 9.65 8.57 -0.72
C TYR A 46 8.84 8.64 -2.02
N GLY A 47 9.34 7.99 -3.07
CA GLY A 47 8.73 7.89 -4.38
C GLY A 47 8.91 6.50 -4.98
N CYS A 48 8.21 6.24 -6.08
CA CYS A 48 8.32 4.98 -6.82
C CYS A 48 8.88 5.27 -8.21
N GLY A 49 10.07 4.72 -8.52
CA GLY A 49 10.70 4.88 -9.84
C GLY A 49 9.92 4.24 -10.99
N ILE A 50 8.97 3.34 -10.69
CA ILE A 50 8.08 2.70 -11.66
C ILE A 50 6.61 3.02 -11.41
N TYR A 51 6.29 4.23 -10.94
CA TYR A 51 4.95 4.61 -10.47
C TYR A 51 3.81 4.20 -11.43
N GLU A 52 3.97 4.44 -12.73
CA GLU A 52 2.97 4.07 -13.76
C GLU A 52 2.83 2.55 -13.95
N ARG A 53 3.91 1.80 -13.75
CA ARG A 53 3.97 0.34 -13.92
C ARG A 53 3.87 -0.43 -12.60
N ARG A 54 3.43 0.23 -11.53
CA ARG A 54 3.28 -0.40 -10.21
C ARG A 54 2.41 -1.66 -10.31
N PRO A 55 2.82 -2.78 -9.69
CA PRO A 55 1.98 -3.96 -9.56
C PRO A 55 0.67 -3.65 -8.82
N GLN A 56 -0.36 -4.45 -9.04
CA GLN A 56 -1.69 -4.23 -8.44
C GLN A 56 -1.64 -4.18 -6.91
N GLN A 57 -0.77 -4.97 -6.31
CA GLN A 57 -0.52 -5.00 -4.87
C GLN A 57 -0.09 -3.63 -4.36
N CYS A 58 0.75 -2.91 -5.11
CA CYS A 58 1.20 -1.57 -4.76
C CYS A 58 0.15 -0.48 -5.04
N ARG A 59 -0.65 -0.64 -6.10
CA ARG A 59 -1.71 0.32 -6.48
C ARG A 59 -2.84 0.35 -5.46
N HIS A 60 -3.23 -0.84 -5.00
CA HIS A 60 -4.36 -1.02 -4.09
C HIS A 60 -3.95 -0.97 -2.61
N TYR A 61 -2.66 -0.87 -2.27
CA TYR A 61 -2.21 -0.80 -0.89
C TYR A 61 -2.64 0.50 -0.17
N PRO A 62 -3.11 0.46 1.09
CA PRO A 62 -3.53 -0.72 1.84
C PRO A 62 -4.81 -1.32 1.26
N VAL A 63 -4.91 -2.64 1.21
CA VAL A 63 -6.09 -3.36 0.70
C VAL A 63 -7.19 -3.38 1.76
N GLU A 64 -6.82 -3.61 3.02
CA GLU A 64 -7.74 -3.62 4.16
C GLU A 64 -7.12 -2.97 5.41
N SER A 65 -7.91 -2.75 6.45
CA SER A 65 -7.46 -2.11 7.70
C SER A 65 -6.26 -2.81 8.34
N GLN A 66 -6.20 -4.14 8.25
CA GLN A 66 -5.06 -4.95 8.73
C GLN A 66 -3.73 -4.49 8.13
N ASP A 67 -3.71 -4.04 6.87
CA ASP A 67 -2.49 -3.58 6.21
C ASP A 67 -1.89 -2.32 6.83
N ILE A 68 -2.70 -1.49 7.49
CA ILE A 68 -2.20 -0.29 8.17
C ILE A 68 -1.52 -0.68 9.47
N TYR A 69 -2.07 -1.65 10.21
CA TYR A 69 -1.49 -2.12 11.47
C TYR A 69 -0.14 -2.82 11.29
N GLU A 70 0.12 -3.38 10.10
CA GLU A 70 1.41 -3.98 9.76
C GLU A 70 2.51 -2.92 9.47
N LEU A 71 2.17 -1.63 9.40
CA LEU A 71 3.14 -0.56 9.15
C LEU A 71 3.70 0.00 10.45
N GLU A 72 5.00 0.21 10.50
CA GLU A 72 5.67 0.78 11.67
C GLU A 72 5.28 2.23 11.95
N SER A 73 4.91 3.04 10.93
CA SER A 73 4.28 4.37 11.10
C SER A 73 4.02 5.11 9.77
N GLY A 74 3.25 6.20 9.86
CA GLY A 74 3.30 7.34 8.91
C GLY A 74 2.41 7.24 7.67
N CYS A 75 1.62 6.18 7.51
CA CYS A 75 0.67 6.05 6.41
C CYS A 75 -0.61 6.82 6.71
N THR A 76 -1.03 7.69 5.78
CA THR A 76 -2.24 8.53 5.91
C THR A 76 -3.50 7.90 5.35
N TYR A 77 -3.41 6.71 4.75
CA TYR A 77 -4.60 5.96 4.37
C TYR A 77 -5.34 5.49 5.62
N TYR A 78 -6.67 5.43 5.55
CA TYR A 78 -7.53 4.92 6.62
C TYR A 78 -8.79 4.24 6.05
N PHE A 79 -9.48 3.49 6.92
CA PHE A 79 -10.73 2.79 6.61
C PHE A 79 -11.81 3.24 7.59
N LEU A 80 -13.04 3.38 7.10
CA LEU A 80 -14.23 3.60 7.95
C LEU A 80 -14.86 2.24 8.28
N GLY A 81 -15.18 2.03 9.56
CA GLY A 81 -15.88 0.83 10.05
C GLY A 81 -17.38 0.90 9.86
#